data_AF-A0A6G1GHL9-F1
#
_entry.id   AF-A0A6G1GHL9-F1
#
_cell.length_a   1.000
_cell.length_b   1.000
_cell.length_c   1.000
_cell.angle_alpha   90.00
_cell.angle_beta   90.00
_cell.angle_gamma   90.00
#
_symmetry.space_group_name_H-M   'P 1'
#
loop_
_entity.id
_entity.type
_entity.pdbx_description
1 polymer ?
#
loop_
_entity_poly.entity_id
_entity_poly.type
_entity_poly.pdbx_seq_one_letter_code
_entity_poly.pdbx_strand_id
1 'polypeptide(L)'
;MAHLPLRDIEAWVNRSIEERRAEVAKRKGYVARPMNSFMLYRSAFADRTKEWCTQNNHQVVSSISGESWPLEPPEIREQYNEWARIERVNHQNAHPNYKFSPSKAGVNKKRK
;
A
#
# COMPACT_ATOMS: atom_id res chain seq x y z
N MET A 1 14.63 -3.14 -23.15
CA MET A 1 13.57 -3.50 -22.19
C MET A 1 13.08 -2.20 -21.57
N ALA A 2 11.82 -1.83 -21.76
CA ALA A 2 11.29 -0.59 -21.20
C ALA A 2 11.29 -0.70 -19.67
N HIS A 3 12.11 0.12 -18.99
CA HIS A 3 12.03 0.27 -17.54
C HIS A 3 10.71 0.96 -17.23
N LEU A 4 9.66 0.18 -16.98
CA LEU A 4 8.42 0.73 -16.45
C LEU A 4 8.75 1.41 -15.13
N PRO A 5 8.47 2.72 -14.99
CA PRO A 5 8.77 3.44 -13.78
C PRO A 5 7.97 2.80 -12.65
N LEU A 6 8.66 2.47 -11.56
CA LEU A 6 7.96 2.10 -10.33
C LEU A 6 7.14 3.31 -9.90
N ARG A 7 5.98 3.04 -9.31
CA ARG A 7 5.18 4.11 -8.73
C ARG A 7 6.01 4.86 -7.71
N ASP A 8 5.94 6.18 -7.76
CA ASP A 8 6.59 7.05 -6.79
C ASP A 8 5.90 6.92 -5.42
N ILE A 9 6.54 6.15 -4.53
CA ILE A 9 6.07 5.93 -3.17
C ILE A 9 6.29 7.16 -2.29
N GLU A 10 7.33 7.94 -2.56
CA GLU A 10 7.61 9.17 -1.83
C GLU A 10 6.52 10.21 -2.08
N ALA A 11 6.16 10.43 -3.34
CA ALA A 11 5.04 11.29 -3.71
C ALA A 11 3.73 10.78 -3.10
N TRP A 12 3.52 9.47 -3.08
CA TRP A 12 2.34 8.89 -2.46
C TRP A 12 2.27 9.20 -0.96
N VAL A 13 3.33 8.96 -0.18
CA VAL A 13 3.27 9.19 1.28
C VAL A 13 3.20 10.67 1.64
N ASN A 14 3.70 11.56 0.78
CA ASN A 14 3.66 13.00 0.98
C ASN A 14 2.46 13.70 0.31
N ARG A 15 1.50 12.95 -0.27
CA ARG A 15 0.27 13.49 -0.84
C ARG A 15 -0.53 14.32 0.18
N SER A 16 -1.19 15.37 -0.32
CA SER A 16 -1.77 16.41 0.52
C SER A 16 -2.96 15.91 1.35
N ILE A 17 -3.34 16.67 2.39
CA ILE A 17 -4.52 16.36 3.21
C ILE A 17 -5.79 16.41 2.35
N GLU A 18 -5.88 17.35 1.40
CA GLU A 18 -6.99 17.49 0.47
C GLU A 18 -7.14 16.24 -0.41
N GLU A 19 -6.04 15.73 -0.97
CA GLU A 19 -6.04 14.51 -1.77
C GLU A 19 -6.51 13.30 -0.96
N ARG A 20 -5.99 13.14 0.27
CA ARG A 20 -6.39 12.06 1.20
C ARG A 20 -7.88 12.13 1.52
N ARG A 21 -8.42 13.33 1.77
CA ARG A 21 -9.85 13.53 2.02
C ARG A 21 -10.69 13.27 0.77
N ALA A 22 -10.21 13.64 -0.41
CA ALA A 22 -10.88 13.35 -1.67
C ALA A 22 -10.96 11.84 -1.96
N GLU A 23 -9.93 11.06 -1.63
CA GLU A 23 -9.95 9.59 -1.70
C GLU A 23 -11.06 8.99 -0.83
N VAL A 24 -11.23 9.50 0.38
CA VAL A 24 -12.28 9.09 1.31
C VAL A 24 -13.67 9.45 0.78
N ALA A 25 -13.83 10.65 0.23
CA ALA A 25 -15.07 11.08 -0.41
C ALA A 25 -15.45 10.16 -1.58
N LYS A 26 -14.48 9.81 -2.46
CA LYS A 26 -14.67 8.84 -3.56
C LYS A 26 -15.08 7.45 -3.05
N ARG A 27 -14.68 7.08 -1.85
CA ARG A 27 -15.02 5.81 -1.19
C ARG A 27 -16.25 5.90 -0.28
N LYS A 28 -17.15 6.87 -0.52
CA LYS A 28 -18.39 7.07 0.25
C LYS A 28 -18.13 7.26 1.76
N GLY A 29 -17.06 7.96 2.11
CA GLY A 29 -16.66 8.21 3.50
C GLY A 29 -15.81 7.11 4.14
N TYR A 30 -15.49 6.03 3.42
CA TYR A 30 -14.66 4.96 3.96
C TYR A 30 -13.17 5.34 3.98
N VAL A 31 -12.64 5.55 5.18
CA VAL A 31 -11.21 5.75 5.43
C VAL A 31 -10.50 4.41 5.44
N ALA A 32 -9.68 4.15 4.42
CA ALA A 32 -8.88 2.93 4.38
C ALA A 32 -7.71 3.00 5.38
N ARG A 33 -7.19 1.83 5.75
CA ARG A 33 -6.03 1.75 6.65
C ARG A 33 -4.81 2.38 5.97
N PRO A 34 -3.93 3.08 6.72
CA PRO A 34 -2.63 3.48 6.20
C PRO A 34 -1.83 2.24 5.80
N MET A 35 -1.08 2.35 4.71
CA MET A 35 -0.25 1.24 4.21
C MET A 35 0.99 1.07 5.09
N ASN A 36 1.32 -0.16 5.43
CA ASN A 36 2.61 -0.51 6.05
C ASN A 36 3.71 -0.61 4.98
N SER A 37 4.96 -0.88 5.41
CA SER A 37 6.13 -0.95 4.52
C SER A 37 5.94 -1.96 3.39
N PHE A 38 5.47 -3.17 3.70
CA PHE A 38 5.19 -4.19 2.69
C PHE A 38 4.06 -3.80 1.72
N MET A 39 2.99 -3.16 2.20
CA MET A 39 1.88 -2.75 1.35
C MET A 39 2.28 -1.61 0.41
N LEU A 40 3.15 -0.70 0.87
CA LEU A 40 3.78 0.33 0.05
C LEU A 40 4.66 -0.33 -1.02
N TYR A 41 5.54 -1.27 -0.63
CA TYR A 41 6.39 -2.02 -1.54
C TYR A 41 5.56 -2.73 -2.62
N ARG A 42 4.59 -3.56 -2.22
CA ARG A 42 3.68 -4.23 -3.16
C ARG A 42 2.98 -3.26 -4.11
N SER A 43 2.63 -2.06 -3.64
CA SER A 43 1.99 -1.04 -4.49
C SER A 43 2.93 -0.41 -5.52
N ALA A 44 4.23 -0.34 -5.22
CA ALA A 44 5.25 0.17 -6.13
C ALA A 44 5.41 -0.74 -7.36
N PHE A 45 5.35 -2.06 -7.12
CA PHE A 45 5.54 -3.10 -8.13
C PHE A 45 4.23 -3.54 -8.79
N ALA A 46 3.07 -3.19 -8.24
CA ALA A 46 1.76 -3.67 -8.73
C ALA A 46 1.54 -3.39 -10.22
N ASP A 47 1.92 -2.21 -10.71
CA ASP A 47 1.72 -1.86 -12.12
C ASP A 47 2.73 -2.56 -13.03
N ARG A 48 3.99 -2.71 -12.59
CA ARG A 48 4.99 -3.54 -13.28
C ARG A 48 4.55 -5.01 -13.38
N THR A 49 4.02 -5.58 -12.31
CA THR A 49 3.57 -6.98 -12.30
C THR A 49 2.32 -7.20 -13.13
N LYS A 50 1.38 -6.23 -13.18
CA LYS A 50 0.21 -6.31 -14.06
C LYS A 50 0.60 -6.37 -15.53
N GLU A 51 1.59 -5.58 -15.94
CA GLU A 51 2.07 -5.60 -17.33
C GLU A 51 2.74 -6.92 -17.69
N TRP A 52 3.52 -7.50 -16.78
CA TRP A 52 4.17 -8.80 -17.03
C TRP A 52 3.21 -9.99 -16.99
N CYS A 53 2.17 -9.93 -16.18
CA CYS A 53 1.28 -11.08 -16.01
C CYS A 53 0.08 -11.10 -16.96
N THR A 54 -0.21 -10.03 -17.72
CA THR A 54 -1.35 -9.87 -18.66
C THR A 54 -2.75 -10.17 -18.09
N GLN A 55 -2.82 -10.65 -16.84
CA GLN A 55 -3.97 -10.95 -16.04
C GLN A 55 -3.82 -10.17 -14.74
N ASN A 56 -4.86 -9.43 -14.37
CA ASN A 56 -4.90 -8.62 -13.15
C ASN A 56 -5.05 -9.51 -11.89
N ASN A 57 -4.11 -10.44 -11.67
CA ASN A 57 -4.16 -11.38 -10.58
C ASN A 57 -3.39 -10.86 -9.37
N HIS A 58 -4.11 -10.26 -8.42
CA HIS A 58 -3.55 -9.75 -7.17
C HIS A 58 -2.87 -10.83 -6.31
N GLN A 59 -3.17 -12.11 -6.49
CA GLN A 59 -2.47 -13.19 -5.79
C GLN A 59 -1.02 -13.27 -6.26
N VAL A 60 -0.81 -13.26 -7.58
CA VAL A 60 0.54 -13.31 -8.19
C VAL A 60 1.37 -12.12 -7.77
N VAL A 61 0.82 -10.90 -7.81
CA VAL A 61 1.50 -9.69 -7.34
C VAL A 61 1.96 -9.83 -5.88
N SER A 62 1.11 -10.41 -5.03
CA SER A 62 1.41 -10.55 -3.61
C SER A 62 2.43 -11.65 -3.34
N SER A 63 2.39 -12.77 -4.08
CA SER A 63 3.40 -13.84 -3.99
C SER A 63 4.77 -13.32 -4.41
N ILE A 64 4.88 -12.70 -5.59
CA ILE A 64 6.16 -12.18 -6.12
C ILE A 64 6.72 -11.10 -5.18
N SER A 65 5.88 -10.15 -4.75
CA SER A 65 6.34 -9.11 -3.82
C SER A 65 6.74 -9.70 -2.46
N GLY A 66 6.06 -10.75 -2.00
CA GLY A 66 6.36 -11.45 -0.75
C GLY A 66 7.69 -12.19 -0.79
N GLU A 67 8.02 -12.83 -1.91
CA GLU A 67 9.30 -13.49 -2.15
C GLU A 67 10.44 -12.48 -2.32
N SER A 68 10.18 -11.35 -2.99
CA SER A 68 11.20 -10.32 -3.26
C SER A 68 11.53 -9.50 -2.02
N TRP A 69 10.54 -9.18 -1.18
CA TRP A 69 10.71 -8.32 -0.01
C TRP A 69 11.85 -8.70 0.95
N PRO A 70 12.04 -9.97 1.37
CA PRO A 70 13.16 -10.35 2.22
C PRO A 70 14.52 -10.33 1.50
N LEU A 71 14.53 -10.36 0.16
CA LEU A 71 15.74 -10.33 -0.68
C LEU A 71 16.20 -8.90 -0.98
N GLU A 72 15.33 -7.90 -0.77
CA GLU A 72 15.68 -6.50 -0.97
C GLU A 72 16.79 -6.06 0.01
N PRO A 73 17.66 -5.12 -0.42
CA PRO A 73 18.69 -4.56 0.43
C PRO A 73 18.11 -3.95 1.72
N PRO A 74 18.85 -4.01 2.84
CA PRO A 74 18.44 -3.42 4.11
C PRO A 74 18.01 -1.95 3.97
N GLU A 75 18.74 -1.17 3.16
CA GLU A 75 18.51 0.26 2.94
C GLU A 75 17.13 0.51 2.32
N ILE A 76 16.72 -0.33 1.36
CA ILE A 76 15.40 -0.24 0.74
C ILE A 76 14.33 -0.57 1.76
N ARG A 77 14.51 -1.65 2.53
CA ARG A 77 13.54 -2.02 3.57
C ARG A 77 13.38 -0.94 4.64
N GLU A 78 14.49 -0.31 5.04
CA GLU A 78 14.49 0.83 5.97
C GLU A 78 13.78 2.04 5.39
N GLN A 79 14.03 2.39 4.13
CA GLN A 79 13.32 3.47 3.43
C GLN A 79 11.80 3.24 3.43
N TYR A 80 11.35 2.03 3.12
CA TYR A 80 9.93 1.67 3.16
C TYR A 80 9.33 1.67 4.58
N ASN A 81 10.12 1.34 5.60
CA ASN A 81 9.70 1.49 7.00
C ASN A 81 9.52 2.96 7.38
N GLU A 82 10.42 3.84 6.92
CA GLU A 82 10.30 5.28 7.15
C GLU A 82 9.10 5.86 6.40
N TRP A 83 8.89 5.48 5.14
CA TRP A 83 7.68 5.86 4.40
C TRP A 83 6.40 5.35 5.07
N ALA A 84 6.40 4.14 5.63
CA ALA A 84 5.25 3.64 6.40
C ALA A 84 4.99 4.47 7.67
N ARG A 85 6.04 4.94 8.34
CA ARG A 85 5.94 5.83 9.50
C ARG A 85 5.33 7.17 9.08
N ILE A 86 5.83 7.77 7.99
CA ILE A 86 5.32 9.03 7.43
C ILE A 86 3.86 8.87 7.00
N GLU A 87 3.51 7.80 6.27
CA GLU A 87 2.14 7.52 5.85
C GLU A 87 1.19 7.41 7.05
N ARG A 88 1.62 6.77 8.13
CA ARG A 88 0.82 6.66 9.37
C ARG A 88 0.56 8.03 9.99
N VAL A 89 1.58 8.88 10.08
CA VAL A 89 1.47 10.24 10.64
C VAL A 89 0.58 11.11 9.76
N ASN A 90 0.84 11.15 8.45
CA ASN A 90 0.07 11.94 7.49
C ASN A 90 -1.39 11.49 7.41
N HIS A 91 -1.64 10.18 7.50
CA HIS A 91 -3.00 9.65 7.59
C HIS A 91 -3.71 10.11 8.86
N GLN A 92 -3.04 10.07 10.02
CA GLN A 92 -3.63 10.54 11.28
C GLN A 92 -3.92 12.05 11.24
N ASN A 93 -3.03 12.84 10.65
CA ASN A 93 -3.23 14.29 10.49
C ASN A 93 -4.41 14.60 9.56
N ALA A 94 -4.57 13.84 8.47
CA ALA A 94 -5.69 14.00 7.54
C ALA A 94 -7.03 13.52 8.13
N HIS A 95 -6.98 12.48 8.97
CA HIS A 95 -8.14 11.81 9.57
C HIS A 95 -7.99 11.66 11.09
N PRO A 96 -8.06 12.76 11.86
CA PRO A 96 -7.82 12.73 13.31
C PRO A 96 -8.83 11.86 14.07
N ASN A 97 -10.06 11.73 13.54
CA ASN A 97 -11.13 10.91 14.10
C ASN A 97 -11.09 9.45 13.64
N TYR A 98 -10.09 9.06 12.83
CA TYR A 98 -9.98 7.68 12.37
C TYR A 98 -9.70 6.74 13.55
N LYS A 99 -10.57 5.74 13.71
CA LYS A 99 -10.36 4.64 14.65
C LYS A 99 -10.39 3.33 13.89
N PHE A 100 -9.34 2.53 14.06
CA PHE A 100 -9.33 1.19 13.51
C PHE A 100 -10.35 0.33 14.26
N SER A 101 -11.45 0.01 13.57
CA SER A 101 -12.42 -0.97 14.01
C SER A 101 -12.31 -2.18 13.09
N PRO A 102 -11.75 -3.31 13.55
CA PRO A 102 -11.83 -4.55 12.77
C PRO A 102 -13.31 -4.84 12.53
N SER A 103 -13.71 -4.94 11.26
CA SER A 103 -15.02 -5.49 10.90
C SER A 103 -15.15 -6.83 11.63
N LYS A 104 -16.26 -7.04 12.34
CA LYS A 104 -16.65 -8.37 12.83
C LYS A 104 -16.80 -9.26 11.60
N ALA A 105 -15.72 -9.92 11.20
CA ALA A 105 -15.73 -10.83 10.08
C ALA A 105 -16.63 -12.01 10.46
N GLY A 106 -17.82 -12.07 9.85
CA GLY A 106 -18.53 -13.31 9.72
C GLY A 106 -17.61 -14.33 9.05
N VAL A 107 -17.38 -15.43 9.77
CA VAL A 107 -17.03 -16.76 9.26
C VAL A 107 -15.79 -16.86 8.34
N ASN A 108 -14.68 -17.26 8.97
CA ASN A 108 -13.78 -18.32 8.51
C ASN A 108 -13.40 -18.33 7.01
N LYS A 109 -12.47 -17.47 6.58
CA LYS A 109 -11.62 -17.79 5.42
C LYS A 109 -10.38 -18.50 5.92
N LYS A 110 -10.39 -19.84 5.85
CA LYS A 110 -9.24 -20.71 6.12
C LYS A 110 -8.00 -20.13 5.45
N ARG A 111 -6.99 -19.78 6.26
CA ARG A 111 -5.60 -19.71 5.83
C ARG A 111 -5.18 -21.17 5.62
N LYS A 112 -5.00 -21.58 4.37
CA LYS A 112 -4.44 -22.88 4.01
C LYS A 112 -2.93 -22.73 3.89
#